data_AF-A0A5D3BUK9-F1
#
_entry.id   AF-A0A5D3BUK9-F1
#
_cell.length_a   1.000
_cell.length_b   1.000
_cell.length_c   1.000
_cell.angle_alpha   90.00
_cell.angle_beta   90.00
_cell.angle_gamma   90.00
#
_symmetry.space_group_name_H-M   'P 1'
#
loop_
_entity.id
_entity.type
_entity.pdbx_description
1 polymer ?
#
loop_
_entity_poly.entity_id
_entity_poly.type
_entity_poly.pdbx_seq_one_letter_code
_entity_poly.pdbx_strand_id
1 'polypeptide(L)'
;MKALLGSQDVWDIVNNGYEEPESDVALSQAQREALQNTRKKDQKALTIIHQAIDDSNFEKISRATTTHQAWKFLKNTDKRVDRVKKVRLQTLTGDYESLHMKEFESISDYTSRLLVVVNEKKRYGETISDEQVVEKILHSLDERFNFIVVAIEESKDLSTMDGFFTSP
;
A
#
# COMPACT_ATOMS: atom_id res chain seq x y z
N MET A 1 0.59 -3.07 16.01
CA MET A 1 1.23 -2.31 17.11
C MET A 1 0.24 -1.81 18.18
N LYS A 2 -0.91 -1.19 17.83
CA LYS A 2 -1.89 -0.69 18.82
C LYS A 2 -2.33 -1.73 19.87
N ALA A 3 -2.66 -2.96 19.45
CA ALA A 3 -3.04 -4.03 20.38
C ALA A 3 -1.93 -4.41 21.37
N LEU A 4 -0.68 -4.50 20.90
CA LEU A 4 0.49 -4.81 21.72
C LEU A 4 0.74 -3.72 22.77
N LEU A 5 0.73 -2.44 22.36
CA LEU A 5 0.90 -1.31 23.28
C LEU A 5 -0.29 -1.17 24.26
N GLY A 6 -1.50 -1.51 23.80
CA GLY A 6 -2.70 -1.57 24.63
C GLY A 6 -2.60 -2.61 25.73
N SER A 7 -2.13 -3.83 25.43
CA SER A 7 -1.92 -4.88 26.44
C SER A 7 -0.85 -4.55 27.49
N GLN A 8 -0.06 -3.50 27.26
CA GLN A 8 1.03 -3.07 28.13
C GLN A 8 0.69 -1.81 28.92
N ASP A 9 -0.55 -1.31 28.80
CA ASP A 9 -1.07 -0.07 29.41
C ASP A 9 -0.26 1.19 29.06
N VAL A 10 0.28 1.23 27.83
CA VAL A 10 1.10 2.35 27.33
C VAL A 10 0.54 3.00 26.06
N TRP A 11 -0.63 2.58 25.57
CA TRP A 11 -1.20 3.17 24.36
C TRP A 11 -1.51 4.66 24.50
N ASP A 12 -2.03 5.10 25.65
CA ASP A 12 -2.44 6.50 25.83
C ASP A 12 -1.26 7.47 25.74
N ILE A 13 -0.11 7.11 26.31
CA ILE A 13 1.10 7.95 26.24
C ILE A 13 1.67 8.00 24.81
N VAL A 14 1.53 6.91 24.05
CA VAL A 14 1.93 6.87 22.62
C VAL A 14 1.01 7.76 21.79
N ASN A 15 -0.31 7.69 22.01
CA ASN A 15 -1.29 8.39 21.19
C ASN A 15 -1.43 9.87 21.52
N ASN A 16 -1.40 10.22 22.81
CA ASN A 16 -1.66 11.58 23.27
C ASN A 16 -0.38 12.33 23.66
N GLY A 17 0.70 11.60 23.94
CA GLY A 17 1.92 12.17 24.48
C GLY A 17 1.78 12.58 25.96
N TYR A 18 2.80 13.26 26.44
CA TYR A 18 2.83 13.92 27.74
C TYR A 18 3.68 15.17 27.62
N GLU A 19 3.45 16.13 28.52
CA GLU A 19 4.29 17.32 28.62
C GLU A 19 5.48 17.00 29.53
N GLU A 20 6.68 17.15 28.97
CA GLU A 20 7.93 17.09 29.71
C GLU A 20 8.20 18.50 30.29
N PRO A 21 8.20 18.68 31.63
CA PRO A 21 8.45 19.99 32.22
C PRO A 21 9.92 20.41 32.05
N GLU A 22 10.16 21.71 31.85
CA GLU A 22 11.51 22.27 31.71
C GLU A 22 12.33 22.20 33.01
N SER A 23 11.65 22.09 34.17
CA SER A 23 12.28 22.01 35.49
C SER A 23 11.41 21.27 36.50
N ASP A 24 12.01 20.30 37.20
CA ASP A 24 11.35 19.51 38.25
C ASP A 24 11.39 20.20 39.64
N VAL A 25 11.97 21.41 39.71
CA VAL A 25 12.33 22.09 40.99
C VAL A 25 11.10 22.59 41.75
N ALA A 26 10.07 23.08 41.05
CA ALA A 26 8.84 23.61 41.65
C ALA A 26 7.75 22.55 41.91
N LEU A 27 8.01 21.27 41.59
CA LEU A 27 7.02 20.20 41.73
C LEU A 27 6.93 19.71 43.19
N SER A 28 5.70 19.55 43.67
CA SER A 28 5.41 18.80 44.90
C SER A 28 5.84 17.33 44.78
N GLN A 29 5.97 16.64 45.90
CA GLN A 29 6.36 15.23 45.93
C GLN A 29 5.44 14.34 45.08
N ALA A 30 4.11 14.53 45.19
CA ALA A 30 3.13 13.76 44.42
C ALA A 30 3.27 14.02 42.89
N GLN A 31 3.58 15.25 42.49
CA GLN A 31 3.79 15.59 41.08
C GLN A 31 5.08 14.96 40.53
N ARG A 32 6.15 14.89 41.32
CA ARG A 32 7.39 14.20 40.92
C ARG A 32 7.18 12.70 40.74
N GLU A 33 6.44 12.05 41.64
CA GLU A 33 6.13 10.63 41.55
C GLU A 33 5.26 10.32 40.31
N ALA A 34 4.25 11.15 40.04
CA ALA A 34 3.44 11.04 38.84
C ALA A 34 4.28 11.19 37.56
N LEU A 35 5.16 12.19 37.51
CA LEU A 35 6.06 12.43 36.37
C LEU A 35 7.03 11.26 36.13
N GLN A 36 7.64 10.73 37.19
CA GLN A 36 8.51 9.55 37.08
C GLN A 36 7.76 8.33 36.53
N ASN A 37 6.51 8.10 36.97
CA ASN A 37 5.69 7.03 36.44
C ASN A 37 5.36 7.23 34.96
N THR A 38 5.08 8.46 34.54
CA THR A 38 4.86 8.82 33.13
C THR A 38 6.12 8.57 32.29
N ARG A 39 7.30 9.06 32.73
CA ARG A 39 8.60 8.81 32.07
C ARG A 39 8.88 7.31 31.91
N LYS A 40 8.61 6.51 32.94
CA LYS A 40 8.76 5.03 32.88
C LYS A 40 7.83 4.40 31.85
N LYS A 41 6.57 4.82 31.79
CA LYS A 41 5.61 4.34 30.78
C LYS A 41 6.05 4.71 29.36
N ASP A 42 6.56 5.92 29.17
CA ASP A 42 7.08 6.38 27.88
C ASP A 42 8.27 5.52 27.45
N GLN A 43 9.28 5.35 28.29
CA GLN A 43 10.45 4.53 27.96
C GLN A 43 10.10 3.06 27.69
N LYS A 44 9.13 2.49 28.43
CA LYS A 44 8.59 1.15 28.17
C LYS A 44 7.98 1.08 26.76
N ALA A 45 7.17 2.07 26.39
CA ALA A 45 6.53 2.14 25.09
C ALA A 45 7.55 2.31 23.95
N LEU A 46 8.55 3.17 24.11
CA LEU A 46 9.62 3.38 23.15
C LEU A 46 10.42 2.09 22.90
N THR A 47 10.72 1.35 23.98
CA THR A 47 11.40 0.05 23.88
C THR A 47 10.58 -0.95 23.05
N ILE A 48 9.27 -1.03 23.27
CA ILE A 48 8.37 -1.89 22.49
C ILE A 48 8.38 -1.47 21.01
N ILE A 49 8.36 -0.17 20.72
CA ILE A 49 8.43 0.32 19.33
C ILE A 49 9.77 -0.09 18.69
N HIS A 50 10.90 0.15 19.35
CA HIS A 50 12.22 -0.22 18.83
C HIS A 50 12.35 -1.71 18.55
N GLN A 51 11.76 -2.57 19.37
CA GLN A 51 11.78 -4.02 19.16
C GLN A 51 10.87 -4.49 18.02
N ALA A 52 9.89 -3.68 17.63
CA ALA A 52 8.86 -4.05 16.67
C ALA A 52 9.08 -3.47 15.26
N ILE A 53 10.14 -2.68 15.07
CA ILE A 53 10.48 -2.05 13.78
C ILE A 53 11.81 -2.60 13.25
N ASP A 54 12.04 -2.39 11.95
CA ASP A 54 13.30 -2.68 11.27
C ASP A 54 14.32 -1.53 11.44
N ASP A 55 15.58 -1.80 11.08
CA ASP A 55 16.68 -0.83 11.19
C ASP A 55 16.39 0.47 10.40
N SER A 56 15.76 0.35 9.22
CA SER A 56 15.38 1.49 8.39
C SER A 56 14.41 2.45 9.09
N ASN A 57 13.40 1.91 9.80
CA ASN A 57 12.48 2.75 10.56
C ASN A 57 13.08 3.20 11.90
N PHE A 58 13.98 2.42 12.50
CA PHE A 58 14.72 2.80 13.70
C PHE A 58 15.56 4.07 13.46
N GLU A 59 16.35 4.12 12.39
CA GLU A 59 17.15 5.30 12.04
C GLU A 59 16.29 6.56 11.91
N LYS A 60 15.08 6.45 11.33
CA LYS A 60 14.15 7.57 11.15
C LYS A 60 13.60 8.11 12.48
N ILE A 61 13.45 7.26 13.49
CA ILE A 61 12.93 7.65 14.80
C ILE A 61 14.00 7.84 15.87
N SER A 62 15.27 7.55 15.56
CA SER A 62 16.41 7.66 16.48
C SER A 62 16.56 9.04 17.16
N ARG A 63 16.05 10.09 16.53
CA ARG A 63 16.08 11.48 17.03
C ARG A 63 14.84 11.86 17.85
N ALA A 64 13.85 10.97 17.96
CA ALA A 64 12.66 11.22 18.76
C ALA A 64 13.00 11.10 20.24
N THR A 65 12.61 12.10 21.02
CA THR A 65 12.88 12.11 22.47
C THR A 65 11.75 11.48 23.28
N THR A 66 10.56 11.35 22.70
CA THR A 66 9.39 10.71 23.32
C THR A 66 8.80 9.66 22.39
N THR A 67 8.10 8.69 22.97
CA THR A 67 7.40 7.65 22.19
C THR A 67 6.34 8.26 21.28
N HIS A 68 5.67 9.33 21.74
CA HIS A 68 4.68 10.04 20.94
C HIS A 68 5.29 10.64 19.66
N GLN A 69 6.48 11.26 19.77
CA GLN A 69 7.19 11.76 18.61
C GLN A 69 7.58 10.63 17.66
N ALA A 70 8.17 9.55 18.18
CA ALA A 70 8.54 8.37 17.39
C ALA A 70 7.32 7.80 16.63
N TRP A 71 6.20 7.62 17.33
CA TRP A 71 4.95 7.15 16.72
C TRP A 71 4.41 8.08 15.63
N LYS A 72 4.49 9.40 15.84
CA LYS A 72 4.10 10.40 14.84
C LYS A 72 4.98 10.31 13.59
N PHE A 73 6.29 10.09 13.74
CA PHE A 73 7.20 9.87 12.62
C PHE A 73 6.87 8.60 11.84
N LEU A 74 6.63 7.47 12.53
CA LEU A 74 6.22 6.21 11.89
C LEU A 74 4.91 6.38 11.11
N LYS A 75 3.88 6.94 11.75
CA LYS A 75 2.58 7.20 11.11
C LYS A 75 2.69 8.11 9.89
N ASN A 76 3.57 9.11 9.94
CA ASN A 76 3.81 10.00 8.80
C ASN A 76 4.57 9.29 7.68
N THR A 77 5.49 8.40 8.01
CA THR A 77 6.25 7.60 7.03
C THR A 77 5.31 6.64 6.30
N ASP A 78 4.45 5.92 7.02
CA ASP A 78 3.44 5.04 6.41
C ASP A 78 2.53 5.81 5.45
N LYS A 79 2.01 6.96 5.88
CA LYS A 79 1.21 7.84 5.00
C LYS A 79 1.97 8.30 3.76
N ARG A 80 3.27 8.57 3.86
CA ARG A 80 4.10 8.92 2.69
C ARG A 80 4.27 7.72 1.77
N VAL A 81 4.50 6.53 2.30
CA VAL A 81 4.56 5.28 1.54
C VAL A 81 3.24 5.07 0.77
N ASP A 82 2.09 5.22 1.43
CA ASP A 82 0.79 5.09 0.78
C ASP A 82 0.57 6.14 -0.33
N ARG A 83 1.00 7.39 -0.10
CA ARG A 83 0.96 8.44 -1.13
C ARG A 83 1.83 8.10 -2.33
N VAL A 84 3.05 7.61 -2.11
CA VAL A 84 3.96 7.21 -3.19
C VAL A 84 3.36 6.04 -3.98
N LYS A 85 2.81 5.03 -3.29
CA LYS A 85 2.08 3.92 -3.94
C LYS A 85 0.94 4.44 -4.81
N LYS A 86 0.12 5.36 -4.28
CA LYS A 86 -1.00 5.97 -5.02
C LYS A 86 -0.56 6.73 -6.27
N VAL A 87 0.47 7.57 -6.15
CA VAL A 87 1.02 8.32 -7.30
C VAL A 87 1.55 7.36 -8.36
N ARG A 88 2.26 6.31 -7.94
CA ARG A 88 2.79 5.31 -8.87
C ARG A 88 1.69 4.53 -9.59
N LEU A 89 0.63 4.15 -8.87
CA LEU A 89 -0.55 3.52 -9.47
C LEU A 89 -1.22 4.45 -10.48
N GLN A 90 -1.35 5.75 -10.19
CA GLN A 90 -1.93 6.71 -11.14
C GLN A 90 -1.11 6.81 -12.43
N THR A 91 0.22 6.87 -12.34
CA THR A 91 1.09 6.83 -13.52
C THR A 91 0.89 5.55 -14.32
N LEU A 92 0.91 4.39 -13.64
CA LEU A 92 0.74 3.09 -14.30
C LEU A 92 -0.64 2.93 -14.94
N THR A 93 -1.69 3.53 -14.37
CA THR A 93 -3.02 3.57 -15.00
C THR A 93 -2.97 4.35 -16.30
N GLY A 94 -2.34 5.53 -16.32
CA GLY A 94 -2.16 6.29 -17.55
C GLY A 94 -1.33 5.54 -18.61
N ASP A 95 -0.24 4.88 -18.17
CA ASP A 95 0.57 4.04 -19.05
C ASP A 95 -0.24 2.87 -19.62
N TYR A 96 -1.04 2.21 -18.79
CA TYR A 96 -1.91 1.10 -19.19
C TYR A 96 -3.00 1.54 -20.17
N GLU A 97 -3.69 2.64 -19.90
CA GLU A 97 -4.75 3.18 -20.75
C GLU A 97 -4.20 3.60 -22.13
N SER A 98 -3.08 4.33 -22.15
CA SER A 98 -2.44 4.79 -23.39
C SER A 98 -1.71 3.68 -24.16
N LEU A 99 -1.47 2.52 -23.55
CA LEU A 99 -0.79 1.41 -24.20
C LEU A 99 -1.62 0.86 -25.35
N HIS A 100 -1.03 0.89 -26.54
CA HIS A 100 -1.53 0.28 -27.75
C HIS A 100 -0.38 -0.37 -28.50
N MET A 101 -0.74 -1.33 -29.36
CA MET A 101 0.20 -1.97 -30.27
C MET A 101 0.69 -0.94 -31.29
N LYS A 102 2.01 -0.86 -31.48
CA LYS A 102 2.61 0.05 -32.46
C LYS A 102 2.55 -0.54 -33.87
N GLU A 103 2.67 0.34 -34.86
CA GLU A 103 2.82 -0.07 -36.25
C GLU A 103 4.06 -0.99 -36.38
N PHE A 104 3.89 -2.12 -37.08
CA PHE A 104 4.91 -3.18 -37.25
C PHE A 104 5.42 -3.88 -35.98
N GLU A 105 4.85 -3.60 -34.81
CA GLU A 105 5.13 -4.39 -33.60
C GLU A 105 4.58 -5.81 -33.76
N SER A 106 5.23 -6.82 -33.16
CA SER A 106 4.66 -8.16 -33.09
C SER A 106 3.69 -8.26 -31.89
N ILE A 107 2.69 -9.15 -31.97
CA ILE A 107 1.76 -9.38 -30.85
C ILE A 107 2.54 -9.78 -29.58
N SER A 108 3.57 -10.63 -29.72
CA SER A 108 4.40 -11.07 -28.59
C SER A 108 5.13 -9.91 -27.91
N ASP A 109 5.70 -8.99 -28.68
CA ASP A 109 6.41 -7.83 -28.14
C ASP A 109 5.42 -6.89 -27.43
N TYR A 110 4.26 -6.67 -28.05
CA TYR A 110 3.19 -5.86 -27.48
C TYR A 110 2.69 -6.45 -26.15
N THR A 111 2.34 -7.73 -26.12
CA THR A 111 1.89 -8.43 -24.92
C THR A 111 2.95 -8.41 -23.83
N SER A 112 4.23 -8.55 -24.18
CA SER A 112 5.33 -8.46 -23.22
C SER A 112 5.38 -7.09 -22.54
N ARG A 113 5.25 -5.99 -23.31
CA ARG A 113 5.17 -4.63 -22.74
C ARG A 113 3.95 -4.45 -21.84
N LEU A 114 2.79 -4.95 -22.26
CA LEU A 114 1.56 -4.87 -21.46
C LEU A 114 1.73 -5.60 -20.13
N LEU A 115 2.30 -6.81 -20.16
CA LEU A 115 2.54 -7.60 -18.94
C LEU A 115 3.49 -6.92 -17.97
N VAL A 116 4.49 -6.17 -18.45
CA VAL A 116 5.34 -5.36 -17.58
C VAL A 116 4.48 -4.36 -16.79
N VAL A 117 3.60 -3.61 -17.45
CA VAL A 117 2.72 -2.63 -16.78
C VAL A 117 1.74 -3.30 -15.83
N VAL A 118 1.12 -4.41 -16.24
CA VAL A 118 0.18 -5.20 -15.41
C VAL A 118 0.87 -5.73 -14.15
N ASN A 119 2.07 -6.29 -14.28
CA ASN A 119 2.82 -6.82 -13.14
C ASN A 119 3.23 -5.72 -12.17
N GLU A 120 3.60 -4.53 -12.67
CA GLU A 120 3.85 -3.36 -11.84
C GLU A 120 2.59 -2.94 -11.06
N LYS A 121 1.42 -2.85 -11.71
CA LYS A 121 0.15 -2.53 -11.06
C LYS A 121 -0.21 -3.56 -9.98
N LYS A 122 -0.06 -4.86 -10.28
CA LYS A 122 -0.23 -5.96 -9.31
C LYS A 122 0.70 -5.81 -8.11
N ARG A 123 1.97 -5.46 -8.32
CA ARG A 123 2.94 -5.22 -7.23
C ARG A 123 2.54 -4.07 -6.30
N TYR A 124 1.86 -3.05 -6.83
CA TYR A 124 1.36 -1.93 -6.02
C TYR A 124 -0.03 -2.17 -5.39
N GLY A 125 -0.58 -3.38 -5.53
CA GLY A 125 -1.79 -3.83 -4.83
C GLY A 125 -3.06 -3.78 -5.67
N GLU A 126 -2.97 -3.59 -6.98
CA GLU A 126 -4.12 -3.63 -7.87
C GLU A 126 -4.40 -5.06 -8.35
N THR A 127 -5.65 -5.49 -8.27
CA THR A 127 -6.06 -6.80 -8.78
C THR A 127 -6.46 -6.65 -10.24
N ILE A 128 -5.74 -7.33 -11.13
CA ILE A 128 -6.04 -7.40 -12.55
C ILE A 128 -6.20 -8.87 -12.91
N SER A 129 -7.40 -9.27 -13.33
CA SER A 129 -7.68 -10.65 -13.77
C SER A 129 -7.06 -10.92 -15.14
N ASP A 130 -6.86 -12.19 -15.45
CA ASP A 130 -6.36 -12.57 -16.78
C ASP A 130 -7.36 -12.21 -17.89
N GLU A 131 -8.66 -12.23 -17.59
CA GLU A 131 -9.71 -11.76 -18.50
C GLU A 131 -9.52 -10.27 -18.84
N GLN A 132 -9.27 -9.41 -17.85
CA GLN A 132 -9.01 -7.97 -18.09
C GLN A 132 -7.76 -7.74 -18.93
N VAL A 133 -6.74 -8.59 -18.78
CA VAL A 133 -5.52 -8.52 -19.61
C VAL A 133 -5.85 -8.93 -21.05
N VAL A 134 -6.59 -10.01 -21.26
CA VAL A 134 -7.01 -10.47 -22.60
C VAL A 134 -7.88 -9.42 -23.28
N GLU A 135 -8.88 -8.88 -22.59
CA GLU A 135 -9.73 -7.80 -23.09
C GLU A 135 -8.89 -6.58 -23.48
N LYS A 136 -7.92 -6.19 -22.64
CA LYS A 136 -7.01 -5.09 -22.99
C LYS A 136 -6.22 -5.42 -24.24
N ILE A 137 -5.68 -6.62 -24.39
CA ILE A 137 -4.95 -7.02 -25.61
C ILE A 137 -5.85 -6.83 -26.82
N LEU A 138 -7.01 -7.49 -26.84
CA LEU A 138 -7.94 -7.47 -27.97
C LEU A 138 -8.35 -6.05 -28.38
N HIS A 139 -8.71 -5.20 -27.41
CA HIS A 139 -9.14 -3.82 -27.67
C HIS A 139 -8.04 -2.87 -28.14
N SER A 140 -6.77 -3.27 -28.08
CA SER A 140 -5.63 -2.37 -28.35
C SER A 140 -4.60 -2.95 -29.33
N LEU A 141 -4.97 -4.05 -29.99
CA LEU A 141 -4.25 -4.52 -31.17
C LEU A 141 -4.38 -3.51 -32.31
N ASP A 142 -3.41 -3.56 -33.21
CA ASP A 142 -3.42 -2.83 -34.47
C ASP A 142 -4.61 -3.28 -35.34
N GLU A 143 -5.21 -2.35 -36.08
CA GLU A 143 -6.42 -2.58 -36.88
C GLU A 143 -6.28 -3.73 -37.88
N ARG A 144 -5.05 -4.06 -38.30
CA ARG A 144 -4.76 -5.23 -39.17
C ARG A 144 -5.20 -6.57 -38.54
N PHE A 145 -5.39 -6.62 -37.22
CA PHE A 145 -5.85 -7.80 -36.49
C PHE A 145 -7.35 -7.80 -36.18
N ASN A 146 -8.12 -6.78 -36.61
CA ASN A 146 -9.55 -6.66 -36.28
C ASN A 146 -10.37 -7.92 -36.64
N PHE A 147 -10.09 -8.55 -37.78
CA PHE A 147 -10.79 -9.77 -38.19
C PHE A 147 -10.58 -10.92 -37.20
N ILE A 148 -9.38 -11.04 -36.62
CA ILE A 148 -9.06 -12.07 -35.62
C ILE A 148 -9.76 -11.75 -34.29
N VAL A 149 -9.79 -10.47 -33.89
CA VAL A 149 -10.49 -10.03 -32.67
C VAL A 149 -11.97 -10.38 -32.74
N VAL A 150 -12.65 -10.02 -33.83
CA VAL A 150 -14.07 -10.34 -34.04
C VAL A 150 -14.31 -11.85 -33.98
N ALA A 151 -13.48 -12.65 -34.66
CA ALA A 151 -13.63 -14.10 -34.64
C ALA A 151 -13.50 -14.71 -33.22
N ILE A 152 -12.61 -14.17 -32.39
CA ILE A 152 -12.44 -14.61 -30.99
C ILE A 152 -13.67 -14.23 -30.15
N GLU A 153 -14.16 -12.99 -30.26
CA GLU A 153 -15.31 -12.50 -29.51
C GLU A 153 -16.59 -13.28 -29.84
N GLU A 154 -16.86 -13.48 -31.13
CA GLU A 154 -18.01 -14.29 -31.60
C GLU A 154 -17.90 -15.75 -31.12
N SER A 155 -16.69 -16.34 -31.06
CA SER A 155 -16.50 -17.70 -30.55
C SER A 155 -16.78 -17.83 -29.04
N LYS A 156 -16.48 -16.79 -28.26
CA LYS A 156 -16.82 -16.72 -26.83
C LYS A 156 -18.35 -16.68 -26.66
N ASP A 157 -19.05 -15.91 -27.50
CA ASP A 157 -20.51 -15.78 -27.44
C ASP A 157 -21.23 -17.09 -27.78
N LEU A 158 -20.79 -17.80 -28.84
CA LEU A 158 -21.33 -19.12 -29.19
C LEU A 158 -21.20 -20.15 -28.07
N SER A 159 -20.14 -20.09 -27.26
CA SER A 159 -19.95 -20.98 -26.11
C SER A 159 -20.99 -20.74 -25.00
N THR A 160 -21.63 -19.57 -24.98
CA THR A 160 -22.74 -19.27 -24.06
C THR A 160 -24.11 -19.65 -24.63
N MET A 161 -24.21 -19.85 -25.95
CA MET A 161 -25.44 -20.27 -26.64
C MET A 161 -25.72 -21.77 -26.53
N ASP A 162 -24.75 -22.62 -26.19
CA ASP A 162 -24.92 -24.07 -26.03
C ASP A 162 -25.97 -24.46 -24.95
N GLY A 163 -26.35 -23.55 -24.05
CA GLY A 163 -27.44 -23.75 -23.09
C GLY A 163 -28.86 -23.68 -23.67
N PHE A 164 -29.05 -23.20 -24.91
CA PHE A 164 -30.37 -23.07 -25.54
C PHE A 164 -30.85 -24.37 -26.21
N PHE A 165 -29.95 -25.28 -26.56
CA PHE A 165 -30.30 -26.53 -27.24
C PHE A 165 -30.46 -27.73 -26.28
N THR A 166 -30.26 -27.53 -24.98
CA THR A 166 -30.50 -28.53 -23.93
C THR A 166 -31.72 -28.14 -23.08
N SER A 167 -32.91 -28.11 -23.66
CA SER A 167 -34.15 -28.24 -22.90
C SER A 167 -34.97 -29.41 -23.50
N PRO A 168 -35.50 -30.32 -22.66
CA PRO A 168 -36.24 -31.51 -23.11
C PRO A 168 -37.59 -31.19 -23.76
#